data_AF-A0A371G2H9-F1
#
_entry.id   AF-A0A371G2H9-F1
#
_cell.length_a   1.000
_cell.length_b   1.000
_cell.length_c   1.000
_cell.angle_alpha   90.00
_cell.angle_beta   90.00
_cell.angle_gamma   90.00
#
_symmetry.space_group_name_H-M   'P 1'
#
loop_
_entity.id
_entity.type
_entity.pdbx_description
1 polymer ?
#
loop_
_entity_poly.entity_id
_entity_poly.type
_entity_poly.pdbx_seq_one_letter_code
_entity_poly.pdbx_strand_id
1 'polypeptide(L)'
;KRNSMVQVQPLRVQTENVCILPQMTLMLGDIPRVLDLIWSWIAPTEDSENVFRPCGDPQMIRFGAHLVLVLRYLLAEEMKDAFKDKMLSVGDNILHLYALFLFSKEHEELVGIYASQLACHRCIDLFVHMMELRLHSSVHVKYKIFLSAMEYLPFSSMDDSKGNFEDIIERILLRSREIKVGKYDNLSDVAEQHRLQSLQKAKVIQWLCFTPPSTITNVKDVSKKLLLRALVHSNILFREFALISMWRVPAMPIGAHTVLGFLAEPLKQLAETLETSEDYNVFEDLREFQDWREYYSCDATYRNWLKIEVENAEVPVSELSLEEKERAISAAKETLNASLSLLEGKETPWLASTNHIYESAEPVFLELHATAMLCLPSGECLCPDATVCTTLTSALYSSAGDEVVLNRQLMVNVSISSRDSYCIDVVLRCLAIAGDGLEPHDLNDGGILGTIMAAGFKGELPRFQAGVTMEISRLDAWYSDKDGILEYPATYIVKGLCRRCCLPEVILRCMQVSVSLMGSGVLPDCHDTLIELVASPETDFLHLFSQQQLQAR
;
A
#
# COMPACT_ATOMS: atom_id res chain seq x y z
N LYS A 1 -41.10 60.08 -6.90
CA LYS A 1 -42.20 59.24 -7.46
C LYS A 1 -42.28 59.55 -8.95
N ARG A 2 -42.07 58.68 -9.93
CA ARG A 2 -41.75 57.25 -10.06
C ARG A 2 -41.04 57.18 -11.42
N ASN A 3 -39.75 56.86 -11.45
CA ASN A 3 -39.11 56.38 -12.69
C ASN A 3 -39.37 54.87 -12.71
N SER A 4 -40.37 54.43 -13.49
CA SER A 4 -40.52 53.04 -13.87
C SER A 4 -39.86 52.86 -15.23
N MET A 5 -38.56 52.54 -15.21
CA MET A 5 -37.92 51.86 -16.33
C MET A 5 -38.67 50.55 -16.54
N VAL A 6 -39.28 50.43 -17.72
CA VAL A 6 -39.79 49.17 -18.25
C VAL A 6 -38.60 48.23 -18.35
N GLN A 7 -38.58 47.20 -17.51
CA GLN A 7 -37.72 46.03 -17.71
C GLN A 7 -38.09 45.42 -19.05
N VAL A 8 -37.25 45.64 -20.05
CA VAL A 8 -37.21 44.78 -21.23
C VAL A 8 -36.61 43.46 -20.74
N GLN A 9 -37.49 42.51 -20.44
CA GLN A 9 -37.11 41.10 -20.36
C GLN A 9 -36.43 40.74 -21.70
N PRO A 10 -35.22 40.18 -21.72
CA PRO A 10 -34.79 39.43 -22.87
C PRO A 10 -35.73 38.24 -22.96
N LEU A 11 -36.49 38.18 -24.06
CA LEU A 11 -37.26 37.00 -24.42
C LEU A 11 -36.36 35.77 -24.26
N ARG A 12 -36.76 34.87 -23.35
CA ARG A 12 -36.39 33.46 -23.45
C ARG A 12 -36.81 33.00 -24.83
N VAL A 13 -35.84 32.90 -25.74
CA VAL A 13 -35.99 32.10 -26.95
C VAL A 13 -36.26 30.68 -26.47
N GLN A 14 -37.53 30.29 -26.60
CA GLN A 14 -37.97 28.92 -26.49
C GLN A 14 -37.14 28.08 -27.46
N THR A 15 -36.36 27.13 -26.93
CA THR A 15 -36.16 25.80 -27.53
C THR A 15 -36.20 25.71 -29.06
N GLU A 16 -35.37 26.49 -29.76
CA GLU A 16 -35.10 26.32 -31.19
C GLU A 16 -33.70 25.70 -31.35
N ASN A 17 -33.71 24.37 -31.40
CA ASN A 17 -32.68 23.47 -31.93
C ASN A 17 -31.20 23.81 -31.63
N VAL A 18 -30.75 23.42 -30.44
CA VAL A 18 -29.32 23.28 -30.07
C VAL A 18 -28.53 22.48 -31.13
N CYS A 19 -29.20 21.63 -31.92
CA CYS A 19 -28.59 20.82 -32.99
C CYS A 19 -28.37 21.52 -34.35
N ILE A 20 -28.94 22.70 -34.64
CA ILE A 20 -28.79 23.33 -35.98
C ILE A 20 -27.42 23.98 -36.18
N LEU A 21 -26.90 24.67 -35.16
CA LEU A 21 -25.63 25.40 -35.26
C LEU A 21 -24.40 24.48 -35.50
N PRO A 22 -24.28 23.30 -34.87
CA PRO A 22 -23.23 22.33 -35.17
C PRO A 22 -23.38 21.75 -36.57
N GLN A 23 -24.61 21.47 -37.02
CA GLN A 23 -24.85 20.97 -38.39
C GLN A 23 -24.41 21.98 -39.44
N MET A 24 -24.76 23.25 -39.28
CA MET A 24 -24.32 24.31 -40.19
C MET A 24 -22.80 24.49 -40.19
N THR A 25 -22.15 24.37 -39.03
CA THR A 25 -20.69 24.54 -38.91
C THR A 25 -19.94 23.30 -39.45
N LEU A 26 -20.48 22.10 -39.27
CA LEU A 26 -19.98 20.87 -39.91
C LEU A 26 -20.08 20.94 -41.44
N MET A 27 -21.16 21.52 -41.97
CA MET A 27 -21.31 21.73 -43.43
C MET A 27 -20.28 22.73 -44.00
N LEU A 28 -19.72 23.62 -43.17
CA LEU A 28 -18.64 24.53 -43.55
C LEU A 28 -17.24 23.89 -43.43
N GLY A 29 -17.14 22.67 -42.89
CA GLY A 29 -15.87 21.95 -42.72
C GLY A 29 -14.97 22.51 -41.61
N ASP A 30 -15.43 23.47 -40.81
CA ASP A 30 -14.66 24.09 -39.72
C ASP A 30 -14.74 23.26 -38.43
N ILE A 31 -14.05 22.12 -38.44
CA ILE A 31 -14.09 21.16 -37.32
C ILE A 31 -13.55 21.74 -36.00
N PRO A 32 -12.44 22.52 -35.95
CA PRO A 32 -11.98 23.14 -34.71
C PRO A 32 -13.07 23.98 -34.02
N ARG A 33 -13.83 24.76 -34.79
CA ARG A 33 -14.94 25.57 -34.28
C ARG A 33 -16.12 24.73 -33.81
N VAL A 34 -16.40 23.60 -34.47
CA VAL A 34 -17.42 22.65 -34.01
C VAL A 34 -17.07 22.10 -32.64
N LEU A 35 -15.80 21.73 -32.41
CA LEU A 35 -15.34 21.21 -31.12
C LEU A 35 -15.44 22.28 -30.02
N ASP A 36 -15.05 23.52 -30.30
CA ASP A 36 -15.20 24.63 -29.35
C ASP A 36 -16.64 24.90 -28.98
N LEU A 37 -17.54 24.87 -29.98
CA LEU A 37 -18.96 25.04 -29.75
C LEU A 37 -19.51 23.93 -28.83
N ILE A 38 -19.19 22.67 -29.14
CA ILE A 38 -19.61 21.52 -28.32
C ILE A 38 -19.05 21.64 -26.91
N TRP A 39 -17.76 21.93 -26.78
CA TRP A 39 -17.10 22.09 -25.48
C TRP A 39 -17.75 23.21 -24.66
N SER A 40 -18.08 24.35 -25.27
CA SER A 40 -18.74 25.47 -24.58
C SER A 40 -20.11 25.10 -23.97
N TRP A 41 -20.75 24.04 -24.46
CA TRP A 41 -22.05 23.57 -23.97
C TRP A 41 -21.95 22.53 -22.86
N ILE A 42 -20.81 21.86 -22.73
CA ILE A 42 -20.63 20.72 -21.82
C ILE A 42 -19.54 20.93 -20.78
N ALA A 43 -18.67 21.94 -20.97
CA ALA A 43 -17.60 22.26 -20.04
C ALA A 43 -18.16 22.51 -18.62
N PRO A 44 -17.48 22.00 -17.57
CA PRO A 44 -17.84 22.32 -16.19
C PRO A 44 -17.78 23.83 -15.94
N THR A 45 -18.72 24.37 -15.17
CA THR A 45 -18.67 25.76 -14.69
C THR A 45 -17.63 25.88 -13.56
N GLU A 46 -16.85 26.96 -13.55
CA GLU A 46 -15.74 27.19 -12.61
C GLU A 46 -16.13 27.07 -11.11
N ASP A 47 -17.41 27.20 -10.77
CA ASP A 47 -17.93 27.11 -9.39
C ASP A 47 -18.30 25.69 -8.90
N SER A 48 -18.09 24.63 -9.71
CA SER A 48 -18.39 23.27 -9.26
C SER A 48 -17.22 22.68 -8.47
N GLU A 49 -17.29 22.73 -7.13
CA GLU A 49 -16.36 22.00 -6.23
C GLU A 49 -16.33 20.48 -6.49
N ASN A 50 -17.33 19.95 -7.21
CA ASN A 50 -17.39 18.58 -7.68
C ASN A 50 -17.07 18.49 -9.19
N VAL A 51 -15.78 18.38 -9.52
CA VAL A 51 -15.26 18.05 -10.88
C VAL A 51 -15.90 16.77 -11.47
N PHE A 52 -16.53 15.96 -10.62
CA PHE A 52 -17.01 14.60 -10.90
C PHE A 52 -18.46 14.51 -11.36
N ARG A 53 -19.21 15.62 -11.41
CA ARG A 53 -20.58 15.62 -11.91
C ARG A 53 -20.63 16.41 -13.21
N PRO A 54 -20.74 15.75 -14.37
CA PRO A 54 -20.89 16.45 -15.63
C PRO A 54 -22.11 17.38 -15.57
N CYS A 55 -21.89 18.69 -15.75
CA CYS A 55 -22.93 19.71 -15.62
C CYS A 55 -23.67 20.01 -16.94
N GLY A 56 -23.28 19.38 -18.05
CA GLY A 56 -23.88 19.56 -19.37
C GLY A 56 -25.08 18.64 -19.66
N ASP A 57 -25.83 18.96 -20.73
CA ASP A 57 -26.92 18.10 -21.22
C ASP A 57 -26.36 16.70 -21.61
N PRO A 58 -26.86 15.59 -21.02
CA PRO A 58 -26.41 14.23 -21.32
C PRO A 58 -26.36 13.87 -22.81
N GLN A 59 -27.32 14.37 -23.60
CA GLN A 59 -27.37 14.09 -25.04
C GLN A 59 -26.26 14.83 -25.79
N MET A 60 -25.92 16.05 -25.35
CA MET A 60 -24.85 16.84 -25.95
C MET A 60 -23.47 16.29 -25.60
N ILE A 61 -23.27 15.82 -24.36
CA ILE A 61 -22.03 15.13 -23.96
C ILE A 61 -21.85 13.86 -24.81
N ARG A 62 -22.90 13.04 -24.94
CA ARG A 62 -22.88 11.83 -25.75
C ARG A 62 -22.59 12.14 -27.22
N PHE A 63 -23.31 13.10 -27.81
CA PHE A 63 -23.13 13.50 -29.20
C PHE A 63 -21.70 13.97 -29.46
N GLY A 64 -21.16 14.84 -28.59
CA GLY A 64 -19.79 15.33 -28.69
C GLY A 64 -18.76 14.20 -28.68
N ALA A 65 -18.87 13.26 -27.75
CA ALA A 65 -17.94 12.13 -27.64
C ALA A 65 -17.96 11.25 -28.90
N HIS A 66 -19.16 10.88 -29.40
CA HIS A 66 -19.27 10.04 -30.60
C HIS A 66 -18.78 10.78 -31.86
N LEU A 67 -19.04 12.09 -31.96
CA LEU A 67 -18.53 12.91 -33.05
C LEU A 67 -16.99 12.94 -33.04
N VAL A 68 -16.37 13.14 -31.87
CA VAL A 68 -14.91 13.11 -31.73
C VAL A 68 -14.33 11.77 -32.19
N LEU A 69 -14.95 10.63 -31.80
CA LEU A 69 -14.51 9.30 -32.25
C LEU A 69 -14.59 9.15 -33.78
N VAL A 70 -15.71 9.56 -34.39
CA VAL A 70 -15.90 9.48 -35.84
C VAL A 70 -14.90 10.37 -36.57
N LEU A 71 -14.67 11.59 -36.08
CA LEU A 71 -13.70 12.51 -36.67
C LEU A 71 -12.27 11.96 -36.60
N ARG A 72 -11.88 11.35 -35.46
CA ARG A 72 -10.56 10.70 -35.32
C ARG A 72 -10.39 9.54 -36.29
N TYR A 73 -11.44 8.75 -36.50
CA TYR A 73 -11.40 7.61 -37.41
C TYR A 73 -11.33 8.05 -38.88
N LEU A 74 -12.22 8.97 -39.30
CA LEU A 74 -12.32 9.39 -40.70
C LEU A 74 -11.15 10.26 -41.16
N LEU A 75 -10.60 11.10 -40.28
CA LEU A 75 -9.61 12.11 -40.63
C LEU A 75 -8.20 11.77 -40.13
N ALA A 76 -7.95 10.53 -39.71
CA ALA A 76 -6.68 10.09 -39.11
C ALA A 76 -5.45 10.45 -39.95
N GLU A 77 -5.53 10.29 -41.29
CA GLU A 77 -4.43 10.57 -42.22
C GLU A 77 -4.37 12.05 -42.67
N GLU A 78 -5.46 12.81 -42.48
CA GLU A 78 -5.61 14.20 -42.91
C GLU A 78 -5.32 15.22 -41.80
N MET A 79 -5.00 14.76 -40.58
CA MET A 79 -4.73 15.59 -39.40
C MET A 79 -3.42 16.39 -39.51
N LYS A 80 -3.48 17.58 -40.14
CA LYS A 80 -2.38 18.57 -40.12
C LYS A 80 -2.58 19.66 -39.06
N ASP A 81 -1.47 19.99 -38.40
CA ASP A 81 -1.22 21.13 -37.51
C ASP A 81 -2.37 21.50 -36.55
N ALA A 82 -3.04 22.63 -36.76
CA ALA A 82 -4.01 23.20 -35.82
C ALA A 82 -5.24 22.30 -35.57
N PHE A 83 -5.65 21.49 -36.55
CA PHE A 83 -6.77 20.56 -36.39
C PHE A 83 -6.39 19.41 -35.46
N LYS A 84 -5.18 18.87 -35.63
CA LYS A 84 -4.64 17.79 -34.78
C LYS A 84 -4.52 18.25 -33.32
N ASP A 85 -3.97 19.44 -33.10
CA ASP A 85 -3.81 20.00 -31.77
C ASP A 85 -5.16 20.23 -31.08
N LYS A 86 -6.17 20.69 -31.83
CA LYS A 86 -7.51 20.88 -31.29
C LYS A 86 -8.21 19.56 -30.97
N MET A 87 -8.04 18.55 -31.82
CA MET A 87 -8.56 17.20 -31.60
C MET A 87 -7.92 16.50 -30.40
N LEU A 88 -6.62 16.71 -30.16
CA LEU A 88 -5.90 16.16 -29.02
C LEU A 88 -6.14 16.95 -27.73
N SER A 89 -6.50 18.23 -27.79
CA SER A 89 -6.81 19.03 -26.61
C SER A 89 -8.30 18.98 -26.25
N VAL A 90 -9.15 19.64 -27.04
CA VAL A 90 -10.59 19.73 -26.79
C VAL A 90 -11.27 18.38 -26.99
N GLY A 91 -10.87 17.60 -28.00
CA GLY A 91 -11.40 16.26 -28.20
C GLY A 91 -11.13 15.33 -27.01
N ASP A 92 -9.92 15.36 -26.43
CA ASP A 92 -9.60 14.59 -25.22
C ASP A 92 -10.46 15.05 -24.03
N ASN A 93 -10.66 16.35 -23.86
CA ASN A 93 -11.52 16.87 -22.78
C ASN A 93 -12.98 16.37 -22.91
N ILE A 94 -13.52 16.35 -24.14
CA ILE A 94 -14.87 15.85 -24.42
C ILE A 94 -14.98 14.35 -24.10
N LEU A 95 -14.02 13.55 -24.57
CA LEU A 95 -14.00 12.10 -24.32
C LEU A 95 -13.82 11.79 -22.83
N HIS A 96 -12.93 12.51 -22.15
CA HIS A 96 -12.71 12.39 -20.71
C HIS A 96 -13.99 12.70 -19.93
N LEU A 97 -14.68 13.80 -20.26
CA LEU A 97 -15.95 14.16 -19.62
C LEU A 97 -17.02 13.07 -19.83
N TYR A 98 -17.10 12.50 -21.04
CA TYR A 98 -18.07 11.44 -21.30
C TYR A 98 -17.72 10.13 -20.58
N ALA A 99 -16.44 9.78 -20.46
CA ALA A 99 -16.01 8.64 -19.66
C ALA A 99 -16.38 8.81 -18.17
N LEU A 100 -16.18 10.01 -17.60
CA LEU A 100 -16.65 10.36 -16.26
C LEU A 100 -18.18 10.31 -16.16
N PHE A 101 -18.90 10.75 -17.18
CA PHE A 101 -20.36 10.64 -17.24
C PHE A 101 -20.82 9.18 -17.19
N LEU A 102 -20.24 8.29 -18.00
CA LEU A 102 -20.55 6.86 -17.98
C LEU A 102 -20.27 6.24 -16.61
N PHE A 103 -19.13 6.57 -16.02
CA PHE A 103 -18.76 6.14 -14.67
C PHE A 103 -19.77 6.62 -13.61
N SER A 104 -20.22 7.87 -13.69
CA SER A 104 -21.25 8.42 -12.79
C SER A 104 -22.64 7.77 -12.95
N LYS A 105 -22.86 7.09 -14.08
CA LYS A 105 -24.09 6.35 -14.41
C LYS A 105 -23.97 4.84 -14.19
N GLU A 106 -22.89 4.38 -13.54
CA GLU A 106 -22.65 2.95 -13.26
C GLU A 106 -22.57 2.09 -14.53
N HIS A 107 -22.05 2.70 -15.61
CA HIS A 107 -21.72 2.05 -16.87
C HIS A 107 -20.20 1.88 -17.00
N GLU A 108 -19.57 1.34 -15.95
CA GLU A 108 -18.11 1.13 -15.89
C GLU A 108 -17.59 0.30 -17.07
N GLU A 109 -18.38 -0.66 -17.56
CA GLU A 109 -17.98 -1.54 -18.67
C GLU A 109 -17.73 -0.79 -20.00
N LEU A 110 -18.35 0.39 -20.19
CA LEU A 110 -18.24 1.17 -21.44
C LEU A 110 -17.10 2.20 -21.42
N VAL A 111 -16.45 2.41 -20.29
CA VAL A 111 -15.45 3.48 -20.11
C VAL A 111 -14.25 3.31 -21.05
N GLY A 112 -13.75 2.07 -21.19
CA GLY A 112 -12.56 1.72 -21.96
C GLY A 112 -12.62 2.12 -23.43
N ILE A 113 -13.81 2.11 -24.04
CA ILE A 113 -14.03 2.56 -25.44
C ILE A 113 -13.54 4.00 -25.62
N TYR A 114 -13.83 4.86 -24.64
CA TYR A 114 -13.51 6.30 -24.71
C TYR A 114 -12.16 6.60 -24.09
N ALA A 115 -11.82 5.93 -22.97
CA ALA A 115 -10.57 6.14 -22.27
C ALA A 115 -9.34 5.73 -23.11
N SER A 116 -9.44 4.64 -23.89
CA SER A 116 -8.37 4.16 -24.78
C SER A 116 -7.98 5.14 -25.90
N GLN A 117 -8.81 6.15 -26.13
CA GLN A 117 -8.57 7.17 -27.16
C GLN A 117 -7.83 8.39 -26.60
N LEU A 118 -7.76 8.54 -25.27
CA LEU A 118 -7.08 9.66 -24.64
C LEU A 118 -5.55 9.54 -24.77
N ALA A 119 -4.85 10.66 -24.63
CA ALA A 119 -3.41 10.65 -24.43
C ALA A 119 -3.00 9.73 -23.26
N CYS A 120 -1.85 9.05 -23.38
CA CYS A 120 -1.36 8.05 -22.44
C CYS A 120 -1.54 8.43 -20.96
N HIS A 121 -0.97 9.57 -20.54
CA HIS A 121 -1.08 10.05 -19.15
C HIS A 121 -2.53 10.25 -18.68
N ARG A 122 -3.41 10.81 -19.53
CA ARG A 122 -4.82 11.04 -19.18
C ARG A 122 -5.62 9.75 -19.07
N CYS A 123 -5.33 8.78 -19.93
CA CYS A 123 -5.93 7.46 -19.88
C CYS A 123 -5.59 6.76 -18.57
N ILE A 124 -4.30 6.73 -18.22
CA ILE A 124 -3.78 6.12 -16.99
C ILE A 124 -4.39 6.81 -15.77
N ASP A 125 -4.28 8.14 -15.68
CA ASP A 125 -4.80 8.90 -14.52
C ASP A 125 -6.31 8.72 -14.34
N LEU A 126 -7.07 8.63 -15.43
CA LEU A 126 -8.52 8.40 -15.38
C LEU A 126 -8.86 7.03 -14.78
N PHE A 127 -8.21 5.95 -15.24
CA PHE A 127 -8.46 4.60 -14.70
C PHE A 127 -7.99 4.47 -13.25
N VAL A 128 -6.81 5.00 -12.93
CA VAL A 128 -6.29 5.05 -11.55
C VAL A 128 -7.32 5.72 -10.64
N HIS A 129 -7.82 6.88 -11.05
CA HIS A 129 -8.83 7.61 -10.29
C HIS A 129 -10.14 6.83 -10.10
N MET A 130 -10.67 6.23 -11.16
CA MET A 130 -11.90 5.43 -11.09
C MET A 130 -11.75 4.20 -10.19
N MET A 131 -10.59 3.52 -10.24
CA MET A 131 -10.30 2.37 -9.40
C MET A 131 -10.14 2.77 -7.92
N GLU A 132 -9.56 3.92 -7.63
CA GLU A 132 -9.52 4.49 -6.27
C GLU A 132 -10.92 4.79 -5.73
N LEU A 133 -11.79 5.40 -6.54
CA LEU A 133 -13.17 5.71 -6.15
C LEU A 133 -14.02 4.46 -5.91
N ARG A 134 -13.79 3.37 -6.67
CA ARG A 134 -14.50 2.09 -6.50
C ARG A 134 -13.81 1.10 -5.55
N LEU A 135 -12.78 1.52 -4.80
CA LEU A 135 -12.04 0.63 -3.88
C LEU A 135 -12.95 -0.05 -2.83
N HIS A 136 -14.04 0.61 -2.43
CA HIS A 136 -15.02 0.09 -1.46
C HIS A 136 -16.29 -0.49 -2.09
N SER A 137 -16.40 -0.49 -3.42
CA SER A 137 -17.55 -1.06 -4.12
C SER A 137 -17.51 -2.59 -4.15
N SER A 138 -18.62 -3.20 -4.58
CA SER A 138 -18.72 -4.64 -4.71
C SER A 138 -17.73 -5.21 -5.73
N VAL A 139 -17.39 -6.48 -5.58
CA VAL A 139 -16.49 -7.21 -6.49
C VAL A 139 -16.96 -7.11 -7.94
N HIS A 140 -18.28 -7.17 -8.17
CA HIS A 140 -18.87 -7.06 -9.51
C HIS A 140 -18.60 -5.70 -10.16
N VAL A 141 -18.75 -4.59 -9.43
CA VAL A 141 -18.49 -3.23 -9.95
C VAL A 141 -17.01 -3.05 -10.27
N LYS A 142 -16.13 -3.51 -9.38
CA LYS A 142 -14.68 -3.50 -9.62
C LYS A 142 -14.32 -4.31 -10.87
N TYR A 143 -14.87 -5.51 -11.00
CA TYR A 143 -14.61 -6.37 -12.14
C TYR A 143 -15.02 -5.71 -13.47
N LYS A 144 -16.12 -4.94 -13.52
CA LYS A 144 -16.49 -4.17 -14.73
C LYS A 144 -15.42 -3.15 -15.14
N ILE A 145 -14.82 -2.43 -14.20
CA ILE A 145 -13.74 -1.47 -14.49
C ILE A 145 -12.51 -2.20 -15.00
N PHE A 146 -12.12 -3.27 -14.31
CA PHE A 146 -11.00 -4.12 -14.70
C PHE A 146 -11.19 -4.64 -16.13
N LEU A 147 -12.37 -5.19 -16.45
CA LEU A 147 -12.74 -5.64 -17.79
C LEU A 147 -12.63 -4.51 -18.81
N SER A 148 -13.19 -3.35 -18.51
CA SER A 148 -13.17 -2.20 -19.42
C SER A 148 -11.75 -1.71 -19.71
N ALA A 149 -10.83 -1.79 -18.75
CA ALA A 149 -9.43 -1.48 -19.00
C ALA A 149 -8.74 -2.57 -19.84
N MET A 150 -8.91 -3.84 -19.46
CA MET A 150 -8.25 -4.99 -20.09
C MET A 150 -8.69 -5.25 -21.54
N GLU A 151 -9.96 -5.00 -21.88
CA GLU A 151 -10.47 -5.23 -23.24
C GLU A 151 -9.99 -4.16 -24.24
N TYR A 152 -9.70 -2.94 -23.78
CA TYR A 152 -9.44 -1.79 -24.64
C TYR A 152 -8.01 -1.25 -24.56
N LEU A 153 -7.23 -1.66 -23.56
CA LEU A 153 -5.83 -1.27 -23.41
C LEU A 153 -4.91 -2.48 -23.59
N PRO A 154 -3.73 -2.30 -24.21
CA PRO A 154 -2.69 -3.32 -24.14
C PRO A 154 -2.26 -3.54 -22.68
N PHE A 155 -1.84 -4.76 -22.36
CA PHE A 155 -1.31 -5.05 -21.02
C PHE A 155 -0.03 -4.24 -20.78
N SER A 156 0.96 -4.40 -21.66
CA SER A 156 2.24 -3.68 -21.67
C SER A 156 2.43 -3.05 -23.05
N SER A 157 2.87 -1.79 -23.14
CA SER A 157 3.06 -1.13 -24.44
C SER A 157 4.52 -1.16 -24.89
N MET A 158 4.74 -1.29 -26.21
CA MET A 158 6.02 -0.94 -26.87
C MET A 158 5.98 0.49 -27.44
N ASP A 159 4.82 1.14 -27.38
CA ASP A 159 4.53 2.46 -27.93
C ASP A 159 4.07 3.39 -26.80
N ASP A 160 4.91 4.34 -26.41
CA ASP A 160 4.67 5.27 -25.30
C ASP A 160 3.49 6.25 -25.58
N SER A 161 2.94 6.25 -26.79
CA SER A 161 1.84 7.15 -27.15
C SER A 161 0.48 6.77 -26.57
N LYS A 162 0.29 5.52 -26.11
CA LYS A 162 -0.98 5.00 -25.59
C LYS A 162 -0.87 4.49 -24.15
N GLY A 163 -1.95 4.67 -23.39
CA GLY A 163 -2.06 4.11 -22.06
C GLY A 163 -2.08 2.58 -22.08
N ASN A 164 -1.51 1.96 -21.06
CA ASN A 164 -1.48 0.52 -20.88
C ASN A 164 -1.93 0.13 -19.46
N PHE A 165 -2.30 -1.14 -19.29
CA PHE A 165 -2.83 -1.63 -18.02
C PHE A 165 -1.75 -1.78 -16.93
N GLU A 166 -0.52 -2.11 -17.34
CA GLU A 166 0.63 -2.29 -16.46
C GLU A 166 0.94 -1.00 -15.68
N ASP A 167 1.00 0.16 -16.36
CA ASP A 167 1.21 1.47 -15.75
C ASP A 167 0.06 1.90 -14.82
N ILE A 168 -1.19 1.57 -15.19
CA ILE A 168 -2.36 1.82 -14.33
C ILE A 168 -2.19 1.09 -13.00
N ILE A 169 -1.85 -0.20 -13.06
CA ILE A 169 -1.65 -1.03 -11.88
C ILE A 169 -0.47 -0.53 -11.06
N GLU A 170 0.68 -0.25 -11.68
CA GLU A 170 1.85 0.25 -10.97
C GLU A 170 1.56 1.57 -10.25
N ARG A 171 0.83 2.48 -10.89
CA ARG A 171 0.40 3.73 -10.27
C ARG A 171 -0.60 3.51 -9.13
N ILE A 172 -1.55 2.57 -9.27
CA ILE A 172 -2.48 2.23 -8.20
C ILE A 172 -1.76 1.63 -7.00
N LEU A 173 -0.84 0.69 -7.22
CA LEU A 173 -0.07 0.04 -6.16
C LEU A 173 0.78 1.07 -5.41
N LEU A 174 1.46 1.96 -6.14
CA LEU A 174 2.23 3.06 -5.56
C LEU A 174 1.34 4.01 -4.73
N ARG A 175 0.23 4.51 -5.31
CA ARG A 175 -0.69 5.44 -4.64
C ARG A 175 -1.43 4.82 -3.47
N SER A 176 -1.66 3.51 -3.49
CA SER A 176 -2.31 2.79 -2.39
C SER A 176 -1.52 2.85 -1.08
N ARG A 177 -0.19 2.93 -1.18
CA ARG A 177 0.72 3.02 -0.05
C ARG A 177 0.90 4.45 0.47
N GLU A 178 0.38 5.45 -0.24
CA GLU A 178 0.42 6.83 0.19
C GLU A 178 -0.61 7.07 1.31
N ILE A 179 -0.24 7.91 2.27
CA ILE A 179 -1.17 8.32 3.33
C ILE A 179 -2.26 9.18 2.70
N LYS A 180 -3.51 8.81 2.95
CA LYS A 180 -4.64 9.68 2.61
C LYS A 180 -4.83 10.66 3.76
N VAL A 181 -4.79 11.96 3.44
CA VAL A 181 -5.07 13.03 4.40
C VAL A 181 -6.43 12.76 5.04
N GLY A 182 -6.40 12.27 6.28
CA GLY A 182 -7.59 12.08 7.08
C GLY A 182 -8.02 13.42 7.65
N LYS A 183 -9.33 13.64 7.78
CA LYS A 183 -9.78 14.55 8.83
C LYS A 183 -9.50 13.84 10.15
N TYR A 184 -8.41 14.19 10.81
CA TYR A 184 -8.05 13.71 12.14
C TYR A 184 -8.99 14.29 13.21
N ASP A 185 -10.31 14.12 13.00
CA ASP A 185 -11.35 14.74 13.81
C ASP A 185 -11.33 14.21 15.27
N ASN A 186 -10.71 13.04 15.51
CA ASN A 186 -10.41 12.47 16.83
C ASN A 186 -8.98 11.87 16.84
N LEU A 187 -8.01 12.60 17.38
CA LEU A 187 -6.58 12.21 17.49
C LEU A 187 -6.30 11.07 18.52
N SER A 188 -7.35 10.46 19.08
CA SER A 188 -7.26 9.59 20.26
C SER A 188 -7.10 8.09 19.97
N ASP A 189 -7.03 7.67 18.71
CA ASP A 189 -6.85 6.24 18.38
C ASP A 189 -6.07 6.05 17.05
N VAL A 190 -4.76 6.28 17.12
CA VAL A 190 -3.85 6.12 15.98
C VAL A 190 -3.81 4.67 15.48
N ALA A 191 -3.90 3.71 16.40
CA ALA A 191 -3.91 2.28 16.09
C ALA A 191 -5.12 1.90 15.22
N GLU A 192 -6.33 2.36 15.56
CA GLU A 192 -7.53 2.12 14.75
C GLU A 192 -7.44 2.77 13.37
N GLN A 193 -6.85 3.97 13.28
CA GLN A 193 -6.63 4.64 12.00
C GLN A 193 -5.69 3.83 11.10
N HIS A 194 -4.55 3.38 11.60
CA HIS A 194 -3.65 2.52 10.82
C HIS A 194 -4.30 1.17 10.48
N ARG A 195 -5.13 0.62 11.38
CA ARG A 195 -5.90 -0.59 11.08
C ARG A 195 -6.82 -0.37 9.88
N LEU A 196 -7.58 0.72 9.84
CA LEU A 196 -8.43 1.06 8.70
C LEU A 196 -7.63 1.35 7.43
N GLN A 197 -6.49 2.05 7.53
CA GLN A 197 -5.61 2.29 6.39
C GLN A 197 -5.02 0.98 5.83
N SER A 198 -4.64 0.03 6.69
CA SER A 198 -4.15 -1.30 6.27
C SER A 198 -5.19 -2.05 5.44
N LEU A 199 -6.47 -1.94 5.79
CA LEU A 199 -7.56 -2.51 5.00
C LEU A 199 -7.68 -1.85 3.62
N GLN A 200 -7.51 -0.53 3.53
CA GLN A 200 -7.56 0.17 2.25
C GLN A 200 -6.43 -0.27 1.33
N LYS A 201 -5.21 -0.37 1.85
CA LYS A 201 -4.04 -0.90 1.15
C LYS A 201 -4.27 -2.32 0.66
N ALA A 202 -4.76 -3.20 1.54
CA ALA A 202 -5.05 -4.58 1.20
C ALA A 202 -6.07 -4.74 0.08
N LYS A 203 -7.10 -3.87 0.03
CA LYS A 203 -8.16 -3.91 -0.99
C LYS A 203 -7.66 -3.68 -2.42
N VAL A 204 -6.48 -3.10 -2.61
CA VAL A 204 -5.89 -2.91 -3.95
C VAL A 204 -5.40 -4.22 -4.55
N ILE A 205 -5.00 -5.20 -3.74
CA ILE A 205 -4.57 -6.53 -4.22
C ILE A 205 -5.67 -7.22 -5.04
N GLN A 206 -6.94 -6.97 -4.72
CA GLN A 206 -8.07 -7.56 -5.44
C GLN A 206 -8.07 -7.22 -6.95
N TRP A 207 -7.53 -6.06 -7.36
CA TRP A 207 -7.43 -5.69 -8.78
C TRP A 207 -6.53 -6.64 -9.57
N LEU A 208 -5.52 -7.22 -8.91
CA LEU A 208 -4.55 -8.14 -9.49
C LEU A 208 -5.04 -9.59 -9.47
N CYS A 209 -6.02 -9.90 -8.63
CA CYS A 209 -6.58 -11.25 -8.50
C CYS A 209 -7.74 -11.52 -9.47
N PHE A 210 -8.13 -10.55 -10.30
CA PHE A 210 -9.18 -10.77 -11.30
C PHE A 210 -8.70 -11.59 -12.48
N THR A 211 -9.54 -12.54 -12.91
CA THR A 211 -9.29 -13.31 -14.12
C THR A 211 -9.43 -12.40 -15.35
N PRO A 212 -8.39 -12.26 -16.20
CA PRO A 212 -8.49 -11.51 -17.43
C PRO A 212 -9.57 -12.08 -18.37
N PRO A 213 -10.26 -11.23 -19.17
CA PRO A 213 -11.27 -11.71 -20.10
C PRO A 213 -10.66 -12.59 -21.19
N SER A 214 -11.40 -13.61 -21.64
CA SER A 214 -10.92 -14.54 -22.68
C SER A 214 -10.75 -13.91 -24.07
N THR A 215 -11.17 -12.65 -24.23
CA THR A 215 -11.10 -11.87 -25.46
C THR A 215 -9.69 -11.33 -25.75
N ILE A 216 -8.81 -11.23 -24.73
CA ILE A 216 -7.45 -10.73 -24.93
C ILE A 216 -6.50 -11.85 -25.38
N THR A 217 -5.44 -11.47 -26.09
CA THR A 217 -4.35 -12.39 -26.43
C THR A 217 -3.50 -12.69 -25.18
N ASN A 218 -2.91 -13.89 -25.10
CA ASN A 218 -1.97 -14.28 -24.04
C ASN A 218 -2.52 -14.21 -22.60
N VAL A 219 -3.81 -14.55 -22.41
CA VAL A 219 -4.49 -14.57 -21.10
C VAL A 219 -3.65 -15.23 -20.00
N LYS A 220 -3.02 -16.39 -20.29
CA LYS A 220 -2.21 -17.12 -19.32
C LYS A 220 -1.00 -16.32 -18.83
N ASP A 221 -0.28 -15.68 -19.75
CA ASP A 221 0.90 -14.88 -19.41
C ASP A 221 0.51 -13.63 -18.64
N VAL A 222 -0.57 -12.96 -19.05
CA VAL A 222 -1.14 -11.81 -18.35
C VAL A 222 -1.56 -12.18 -16.93
N SER A 223 -2.30 -13.28 -16.75
CA SER A 223 -2.70 -13.77 -15.43
C SER A 223 -1.49 -14.06 -14.55
N LYS A 224 -0.44 -14.69 -15.09
CA LYS A 224 0.81 -14.94 -14.37
C LYS A 224 1.46 -13.63 -13.93
N LYS A 225 1.60 -12.64 -14.84
CA LYS A 225 2.17 -11.33 -14.51
C LYS A 225 1.39 -10.58 -13.43
N LEU A 226 0.05 -10.59 -13.49
CA LEU A 226 -0.79 -9.96 -12.47
C LEU A 226 -0.59 -10.60 -11.11
N LEU A 227 -0.57 -11.93 -11.07
CA LEU A 227 -0.44 -12.66 -9.81
C LEU A 227 0.96 -12.55 -9.20
N LEU A 228 2.02 -12.51 -10.02
CA LEU A 228 3.38 -12.20 -9.55
C LEU A 228 3.45 -10.79 -8.94
N ARG A 229 2.83 -9.79 -9.59
CA ARG A 229 2.71 -8.45 -9.01
C ARG A 229 1.92 -8.44 -7.70
N ALA A 230 0.87 -9.25 -7.61
CA ALA A 230 0.08 -9.38 -6.40
C ALA A 230 0.92 -9.95 -5.25
N LEU A 231 1.72 -10.98 -5.53
CA LEU A 231 2.63 -11.60 -4.58
C LEU A 231 3.68 -10.59 -4.06
N VAL A 232 4.43 -9.97 -4.97
CA VAL A 232 5.47 -8.99 -4.63
C VAL A 232 4.90 -7.83 -3.80
N HIS A 233 3.78 -7.26 -4.25
CA HIS A 233 3.16 -6.15 -3.53
C HIS A 233 2.58 -6.58 -2.17
N SER A 234 2.09 -7.81 -2.05
CA SER A 234 1.61 -8.36 -0.79
C SER A 234 2.73 -8.52 0.22
N ASN A 235 3.92 -8.98 -0.19
CA ASN A 235 5.10 -9.05 0.66
C ASN A 235 5.51 -7.66 1.18
N ILE A 236 5.46 -6.64 0.32
CA ILE A 236 5.68 -5.24 0.74
C ILE A 236 4.67 -4.82 1.81
N LEU A 237 3.38 -5.07 1.59
CA LEU A 237 2.32 -4.72 2.54
C LEU A 237 2.42 -5.50 3.85
N PHE A 238 2.78 -6.79 3.83
CA PHE A 238 2.93 -7.59 5.03
C PHE A 238 4.05 -7.07 5.94
N ARG A 239 5.19 -6.65 5.37
CA ARG A 239 6.28 -6.00 6.11
C ARG A 239 5.77 -4.74 6.83
N GLU A 240 5.03 -3.89 6.13
CA GLU A 240 4.44 -2.68 6.74
C GLU A 240 3.41 -3.02 7.83
N PHE A 241 2.50 -3.95 7.55
CA PHE A 241 1.43 -4.32 8.48
C PHE A 241 1.97 -4.98 9.75
N ALA A 242 3.03 -5.79 9.65
CA ALA A 242 3.59 -6.50 10.79
C ALA A 242 4.19 -5.53 11.81
N LEU A 243 4.87 -4.50 11.32
CA LEU A 243 5.49 -3.46 12.15
C LEU A 243 4.46 -2.58 12.86
N ILE A 244 3.27 -2.42 12.30
CA ILE A 244 2.13 -1.76 12.96
C ILE A 244 1.43 -2.72 13.95
N SER A 245 1.51 -4.04 13.74
CA SER A 245 0.72 -5.03 14.49
C SER A 245 1.39 -5.51 15.77
N MET A 246 2.45 -4.83 16.23
CA MET A 246 3.20 -5.22 17.43
C MET A 246 2.40 -5.04 18.72
N TRP A 247 1.34 -4.23 18.71
CA TRP A 247 0.43 -4.03 19.85
C TRP A 247 -0.22 -5.33 20.33
N ARG A 248 -0.16 -5.56 21.65
CA ARG A 248 -0.81 -6.68 22.34
C ARG A 248 -2.28 -6.38 22.62
N VAL A 249 -3.06 -6.27 21.55
CA VAL A 249 -4.51 -6.01 21.61
C VAL A 249 -5.30 -7.13 20.92
N PRO A 250 -6.53 -7.44 21.37
CA PRO A 250 -7.36 -8.48 20.74
C PRO A 250 -7.73 -8.22 19.28
N ALA A 251 -7.68 -6.97 18.83
CA ALA A 251 -8.08 -6.59 17.48
C ALA A 251 -7.15 -7.20 16.42
N MET A 252 -7.73 -7.89 15.44
CA MET A 252 -6.99 -8.55 14.36
C MET A 252 -6.41 -7.55 13.35
N PRO A 253 -5.21 -7.83 12.77
CA PRO A 253 -4.64 -7.03 11.68
C PRO A 253 -5.41 -7.28 10.37
N ILE A 254 -6.54 -6.59 10.21
CA ILE A 254 -7.49 -6.83 9.11
C ILE A 254 -6.87 -6.69 7.72
N GLY A 255 -5.87 -5.82 7.54
CA GLY A 255 -5.16 -5.66 6.27
C GLY A 255 -4.48 -6.96 5.85
N ALA A 256 -3.69 -7.56 6.74
CA ALA A 256 -2.99 -8.80 6.48
C ALA A 256 -3.94 -9.96 6.15
N HIS A 257 -4.97 -10.16 6.97
CA HIS A 257 -5.96 -11.23 6.72
C HIS A 257 -6.76 -11.02 5.42
N THR A 258 -7.00 -9.76 5.03
CA THR A 258 -7.65 -9.44 3.76
C THR A 258 -6.76 -9.84 2.58
N VAL A 259 -5.45 -9.53 2.63
CA VAL A 259 -4.48 -9.93 1.60
C VAL A 259 -4.38 -11.45 1.50
N LEU A 260 -4.21 -12.15 2.64
CA LEU A 260 -4.18 -13.61 2.69
C LEU A 260 -5.45 -14.22 2.08
N GLY A 261 -6.62 -13.66 2.41
CA GLY A 261 -7.90 -14.12 1.85
C GLY A 261 -8.01 -13.94 0.34
N PHE A 262 -7.51 -12.84 -0.22
CA PHE A 262 -7.51 -12.63 -1.68
C PHE A 262 -6.55 -13.54 -2.44
N LEU A 263 -5.47 -13.97 -1.80
CA LEU A 263 -4.40 -14.74 -2.45
C LEU A 263 -4.45 -16.25 -2.17
N ALA A 264 -5.28 -16.71 -1.23
CA ALA A 264 -5.37 -18.11 -0.85
C ALA A 264 -5.59 -19.07 -2.03
N GLU A 265 -6.57 -18.78 -2.89
CA GLU A 265 -6.87 -19.60 -4.07
C GLU A 265 -5.94 -19.28 -5.27
N PRO A 266 -5.72 -18.00 -5.65
CA PRO A 266 -4.85 -17.69 -6.79
C PRO A 266 -3.42 -18.24 -6.65
N LEU A 267 -2.79 -18.12 -5.47
CA LEU A 267 -1.42 -18.60 -5.30
C LEU A 267 -1.31 -20.12 -5.26
N LYS A 268 -2.36 -20.83 -4.84
CA LYS A 268 -2.39 -22.29 -4.91
C LYS A 268 -2.24 -22.77 -6.36
N GLN A 269 -2.99 -22.16 -7.28
CA GLN A 269 -2.91 -22.46 -8.72
C GLN A 269 -1.54 -22.08 -9.32
N LEU A 270 -0.95 -20.99 -8.84
CA LEU A 270 0.37 -20.56 -9.29
C LEU A 270 1.49 -21.50 -8.83
N ALA A 271 1.46 -21.94 -7.57
CA ALA A 271 2.45 -22.88 -7.03
C ALA A 271 2.45 -24.19 -7.83
N GLU A 272 1.26 -24.74 -8.12
CA GLU A 272 1.10 -25.95 -8.96
C GLU A 272 1.64 -25.76 -10.38
N THR A 273 1.66 -24.53 -10.90
CA THR A 273 2.15 -24.21 -12.25
C THR A 273 3.65 -23.91 -12.28
N LEU A 274 4.21 -23.37 -11.20
CA LEU A 274 5.61 -22.91 -11.09
C LEU A 274 6.62 -24.02 -10.82
N GLU A 275 6.19 -25.22 -10.39
CA GLU A 275 7.06 -26.39 -10.21
C GLU A 275 7.85 -26.79 -11.48
N THR A 276 7.61 -26.11 -12.62
CA THR A 276 8.25 -26.31 -13.92
C THR A 276 9.13 -25.15 -14.41
N SER A 277 9.30 -24.07 -13.63
CA SER A 277 9.96 -22.81 -14.06
C SER A 277 11.13 -22.41 -13.15
N GLU A 278 12.31 -22.16 -13.72
CA GLU A 278 13.55 -21.75 -13.00
C GLU A 278 13.62 -20.23 -12.72
N ASP A 279 12.54 -19.60 -12.26
CA ASP A 279 12.59 -18.16 -11.90
C ASP A 279 12.88 -17.99 -10.40
N TYR A 280 14.16 -17.85 -10.07
CA TYR A 280 14.68 -17.81 -8.69
C TYR A 280 14.01 -16.72 -7.84
N ASN A 281 13.70 -15.56 -8.42
CA ASN A 281 13.10 -14.43 -7.70
C ASN A 281 11.67 -14.76 -7.22
N VAL A 282 10.90 -15.49 -8.02
CA VAL A 282 9.52 -15.87 -7.67
C VAL A 282 9.48 -16.85 -6.50
N PHE A 283 10.46 -17.74 -6.41
CA PHE A 283 10.55 -18.70 -5.32
C PHE A 283 10.82 -18.01 -3.98
N GLU A 284 11.69 -16.99 -3.95
CA GLU A 284 11.94 -16.19 -2.75
C GLU A 284 10.69 -15.44 -2.28
N ASP A 285 9.95 -14.83 -3.20
CA ASP A 285 8.72 -14.12 -2.87
C ASP A 285 7.62 -15.06 -2.35
N LEU A 286 7.52 -16.29 -2.91
CA LEU A 286 6.59 -17.31 -2.42
C LEU A 286 6.98 -17.80 -1.02
N ARG A 287 8.28 -18.02 -0.78
CA ARG A 287 8.79 -18.39 0.54
C ARG A 287 8.47 -17.30 1.57
N GLU A 288 8.73 -16.04 1.23
CA GLU A 288 8.38 -14.92 2.12
C GLU A 288 6.87 -14.84 2.38
N PHE A 289 6.04 -15.03 1.36
CA PHE A 289 4.59 -15.08 1.56
C PHE A 289 4.18 -16.20 2.53
N GLN A 290 4.86 -17.35 2.44
CA GLN A 290 4.62 -18.48 3.33
C GLN A 290 4.99 -18.16 4.78
N ASP A 291 6.16 -17.53 4.98
CA ASP A 291 6.62 -17.02 6.27
C ASP A 291 5.59 -16.05 6.89
N TRP A 292 5.03 -15.15 6.07
CA TRP A 292 3.99 -14.23 6.51
C TRP A 292 2.67 -14.93 6.85
N ARG A 293 2.26 -15.93 6.06
CA ARG A 293 1.06 -16.72 6.34
C ARG A 293 1.16 -17.42 7.69
N GLU A 294 2.32 -18.00 8.00
CA GLU A 294 2.57 -18.66 9.28
C GLU A 294 2.58 -17.66 10.44
N TYR A 295 3.28 -16.53 10.28
CA TYR A 295 3.32 -15.45 11.27
C TYR A 295 1.92 -14.94 11.62
N TYR A 296 1.09 -14.59 10.63
CA TYR A 296 -0.25 -14.05 10.90
C TYR A 296 -1.23 -15.13 11.40
N SER A 297 -1.01 -16.41 11.08
CA SER A 297 -1.74 -17.51 11.70
C SER A 297 -1.40 -17.62 13.19
N CYS A 298 -0.13 -17.49 13.55
CA CYS A 298 0.34 -17.47 14.93
C CYS A 298 -0.16 -16.23 15.70
N ASP A 299 -0.11 -15.04 15.08
CA ASP A 299 -0.65 -13.82 15.68
C ASP A 299 -2.16 -13.92 15.95
N ALA A 300 -2.90 -14.59 15.06
CA ALA A 300 -4.34 -14.81 15.23
C ALA A 300 -4.69 -15.68 16.44
N THR A 301 -3.93 -16.75 16.70
CA THR A 301 -4.17 -17.60 17.89
C THR A 301 -3.91 -16.82 19.18
N TYR A 302 -2.82 -16.03 19.22
CA TYR A 302 -2.51 -15.15 20.34
C TYR A 302 -3.62 -14.12 20.61
N ARG A 303 -4.09 -13.42 19.57
CA ARG A 303 -5.16 -12.42 19.73
C ARG A 303 -6.49 -13.05 20.14
N ASN A 304 -6.79 -14.26 19.66
CA ASN A 304 -7.96 -15.01 20.10
C ASN A 304 -7.87 -15.37 21.59
N TRP A 305 -6.72 -15.87 22.04
CA TRP A 305 -6.48 -16.10 23.48
C TRP A 305 -6.62 -14.81 24.29
N LEU A 306 -5.99 -13.72 23.86
CA LEU A 306 -6.03 -12.43 24.55
C LEU A 306 -7.46 -11.89 24.64
N LYS A 307 -8.27 -12.07 23.59
CA LYS A 307 -9.69 -11.73 23.60
C LYS A 307 -10.43 -12.46 24.72
N ILE A 308 -10.23 -13.78 24.82
CA ILE A 308 -10.86 -14.62 25.86
C ILE A 308 -10.41 -14.18 27.26
N GLU A 309 -9.13 -13.87 27.45
CA GLU A 309 -8.61 -13.39 28.75
C GLU A 309 -9.23 -12.03 29.15
N VAL A 310 -9.35 -11.10 28.20
CA VAL A 310 -9.97 -9.80 28.46
C VAL A 310 -11.45 -9.97 28.82
N GLU A 311 -12.20 -10.80 28.09
CA GLU A 311 -13.60 -11.12 28.40
C GLU A 311 -13.75 -11.78 29.77
N ASN A 312 -12.84 -12.70 30.12
CA ASN A 312 -12.84 -13.36 31.43
C ASN A 312 -12.49 -12.39 32.57
N ALA A 313 -11.62 -11.40 32.33
CA ALA A 313 -11.23 -10.42 33.35
C ALA A 313 -12.36 -9.46 33.74
N GLU A 314 -13.38 -9.29 32.89
CA GLU A 314 -14.58 -8.49 33.19
C GLU A 314 -15.55 -9.21 34.16
N VAL A 315 -15.38 -10.53 34.35
CA VAL A 315 -16.22 -11.36 35.21
C VAL A 315 -15.50 -11.65 36.54
N PRO A 316 -16.17 -11.52 37.70
CA PRO A 316 -15.58 -11.88 38.98
C PRO A 316 -15.10 -13.34 39.00
N VAL A 317 -13.92 -13.60 39.58
CA VAL A 317 -13.32 -14.95 39.62
C VAL A 317 -14.24 -16.03 40.23
N SER A 318 -15.12 -15.63 41.16
CA SER A 318 -16.12 -16.50 41.79
C SER A 318 -17.28 -16.88 40.86
N GLU A 319 -17.52 -16.10 39.81
CA GLU A 319 -18.60 -16.26 38.84
C GLU A 319 -18.12 -16.91 37.53
N LEU A 320 -16.79 -16.98 37.33
CA LEU A 320 -16.18 -17.58 36.15
C LEU A 320 -16.40 -19.09 36.11
N SER A 321 -17.09 -19.56 35.07
CA SER A 321 -17.44 -20.95 34.87
C SER A 321 -16.21 -21.82 34.57
N LEU A 322 -16.33 -23.14 34.80
CA LEU A 322 -15.27 -24.08 34.41
C LEU A 322 -15.03 -24.07 32.88
N GLU A 323 -16.09 -23.92 32.09
CA GLU A 323 -16.00 -23.86 30.62
C GLU A 323 -15.19 -22.64 30.14
N GLU A 324 -15.36 -21.47 30.78
CA GLU A 324 -14.58 -20.27 30.46
C GLU A 324 -13.10 -20.42 30.80
N LYS A 325 -12.78 -21.09 31.91
CA LYS A 325 -11.39 -21.41 32.30
C LYS A 325 -10.76 -22.40 31.32
N GLU A 326 -11.47 -23.47 30.99
CA GLU A 326 -11.00 -24.48 30.04
C GLU A 326 -10.78 -23.89 28.64
N ARG A 327 -11.66 -22.98 28.20
CA ARG A 327 -11.52 -22.27 26.93
C ARG A 327 -10.26 -21.42 26.88
N ALA A 328 -9.98 -20.64 27.93
CA ALA A 328 -8.76 -19.84 28.04
C ALA A 328 -7.50 -20.73 28.01
N ILE A 329 -7.50 -21.82 28.79
CA ILE A 329 -6.38 -22.79 28.83
C ILE A 329 -6.17 -23.43 27.45
N SER A 330 -7.24 -23.81 26.75
CA SER A 330 -7.14 -24.41 25.41
C SER A 330 -6.55 -23.42 24.40
N ALA A 331 -7.04 -22.18 24.38
CA ALA A 331 -6.55 -21.14 23.48
C ALA A 331 -5.08 -20.75 23.78
N ALA A 332 -4.69 -20.74 25.06
CA ALA A 332 -3.31 -20.52 25.47
C ALA A 332 -2.38 -21.63 24.97
N LYS A 333 -2.76 -22.90 25.12
CA LYS A 333 -1.98 -24.04 24.60
C LYS A 333 -1.86 -24.02 23.08
N GLU A 334 -2.95 -23.70 22.38
CA GLU A 334 -2.95 -23.53 20.93
C GLU A 334 -1.98 -22.42 20.49
N THR A 335 -1.99 -21.28 21.20
CA THR A 335 -1.09 -20.16 20.95
C THR A 335 0.37 -20.55 21.11
N LEU A 336 0.72 -21.24 22.20
CA LEU A 336 2.08 -21.70 22.46
C LEU A 336 2.55 -22.69 21.38
N ASN A 337 1.72 -23.68 21.04
CA ASN A 337 2.06 -24.67 20.01
C ASN A 337 2.28 -24.01 18.63
N ALA A 338 1.41 -23.08 18.24
CA ALA A 338 1.55 -22.35 16.98
C ALA A 338 2.82 -21.49 16.97
N SER A 339 3.12 -20.81 18.07
CA SER A 339 4.30 -19.96 18.19
C SER A 339 5.60 -20.76 18.19
N LEU A 340 5.66 -21.88 18.90
CA LEU A 340 6.82 -22.77 18.89
C LEU A 340 7.05 -23.36 17.51
N SER A 341 5.99 -23.75 16.81
CA SER A 341 6.10 -24.27 15.43
C SER A 341 6.75 -23.24 14.49
N LEU A 342 6.40 -21.95 14.64
CA LEU A 342 7.02 -20.85 13.89
C LEU A 342 8.51 -20.66 14.29
N LEU A 343 8.81 -20.68 15.58
CA LEU A 343 10.15 -20.40 16.11
C LEU A 343 11.15 -21.56 15.91
N GLU A 344 10.67 -22.80 15.87
CA GLU A 344 11.48 -24.02 15.72
C GLU A 344 11.75 -24.39 14.25
N GLY A 345 11.26 -23.63 13.27
CA GLY A 345 11.42 -23.92 11.84
C GLY A 345 12.88 -24.11 11.44
N LYS A 346 13.31 -25.37 11.27
CA LYS A 346 14.74 -25.75 11.14
C LYS A 346 15.31 -25.64 9.73
N GLU A 347 14.47 -25.58 8.69
CA GLU A 347 14.96 -25.68 7.31
C GLU A 347 15.49 -24.34 6.77
N THR A 348 14.87 -23.21 7.14
CA THR A 348 15.38 -21.86 6.85
C THR A 348 14.92 -20.85 7.89
N PRO A 349 15.77 -19.90 8.32
CA PRO A 349 15.35 -18.85 9.25
C PRO A 349 14.22 -17.99 8.68
N TRP A 350 13.21 -17.68 9.49
CA TRP A 350 12.04 -16.88 9.09
C TRP A 350 12.43 -15.53 8.47
N LEU A 351 11.95 -15.23 7.26
CA LEU A 351 12.32 -14.05 6.46
C LEU A 351 13.82 -13.90 6.19
N ALA A 352 14.59 -14.99 6.14
CA ALA A 352 15.97 -14.93 5.67
C ALA A 352 16.00 -14.39 4.23
N SER A 353 16.91 -13.46 3.97
CA SER A 353 17.17 -12.98 2.61
C SER A 353 18.20 -13.89 1.98
N THR A 354 17.84 -14.52 0.87
CA THR A 354 18.76 -15.29 0.03
C THR A 354 19.31 -14.46 -1.13
N ASN A 355 19.14 -13.12 -1.08
CA ASN A 355 19.33 -12.20 -2.18
C ASN A 355 20.66 -12.38 -2.92
N HIS A 356 20.60 -12.11 -4.23
CA HIS A 356 21.74 -11.93 -5.13
C HIS A 356 22.77 -10.97 -4.54
N ILE A 357 24.02 -11.42 -4.48
CA ILE A 357 25.17 -10.63 -4.03
C ILE A 357 25.25 -9.40 -4.95
N TYR A 358 25.10 -8.19 -4.37
CA TYR A 358 25.33 -6.96 -5.13
C TYR A 358 26.83 -6.80 -5.35
N GLU A 359 27.31 -7.27 -6.50
CA GLU A 359 28.70 -7.12 -6.93
C GLU A 359 28.87 -5.77 -7.66
N SER A 360 29.34 -4.74 -6.96
CA SER A 360 29.77 -3.48 -7.60
C SER A 360 31.19 -3.12 -7.18
N ALA A 361 31.93 -2.55 -8.13
CA ALA A 361 33.29 -2.07 -7.93
C ALA A 361 33.34 -0.67 -7.29
N GLU A 362 32.22 0.05 -7.23
CA GLU A 362 32.13 1.39 -6.66
C GLU A 362 31.51 1.39 -5.25
N PRO A 363 31.78 2.42 -4.41
CA PRO A 363 31.15 2.53 -3.08
C PRO A 363 29.65 2.74 -3.21
N VAL A 364 28.89 1.79 -2.65
CA VAL A 364 27.43 1.79 -2.65
C VAL A 364 26.94 2.24 -1.28
N PHE A 365 25.88 3.06 -1.26
CA PHE A 365 25.18 3.44 -0.05
C PHE A 365 23.91 2.61 0.11
N LEU A 366 23.50 2.41 1.35
CA LEU A 366 22.20 1.89 1.73
C LEU A 366 21.34 3.06 2.16
N GLU A 367 20.08 3.07 1.72
CA GLU A 367 19.12 4.10 2.06
C GLU A 367 17.79 3.47 2.49
N LEU A 368 17.29 3.86 3.65
CA LEU A 368 15.98 3.45 4.16
C LEU A 368 15.10 4.68 4.30
N HIS A 369 13.91 4.63 3.71
CA HIS A 369 12.91 5.68 3.82
C HIS A 369 11.68 5.14 4.52
N ALA A 370 11.23 5.90 5.51
CA ALA A 370 10.07 5.60 6.31
C ALA A 370 9.18 6.83 6.41
N THR A 371 7.88 6.67 6.19
CA THR A 371 6.88 7.64 6.62
C THR A 371 6.14 7.05 7.81
N ALA A 372 6.05 7.80 8.92
CA ALA A 372 5.47 7.30 10.17
C ALA A 372 4.72 8.39 10.95
N MET A 373 3.81 7.96 11.82
CA MET A 373 3.25 8.80 12.88
C MET A 373 3.97 8.50 14.20
N LEU A 374 4.18 9.53 15.03
CA LEU A 374 4.72 9.34 16.37
C LEU A 374 3.57 9.08 17.34
N CYS A 375 3.67 8.00 18.12
CA CYS A 375 2.62 7.60 19.06
C CYS A 375 3.15 7.61 20.49
N LEU A 376 2.42 8.30 21.37
CA LEU A 376 2.69 8.26 22.80
C LEU A 376 2.32 6.89 23.38
N PRO A 377 2.86 6.50 24.55
CA PRO A 377 2.43 5.29 25.26
C PRO A 377 0.93 5.22 25.56
N SER A 378 0.24 6.38 25.56
CA SER A 378 -1.22 6.47 25.70
C SER A 378 -1.98 6.00 24.45
N GLY A 379 -1.32 5.82 23.31
CA GLY A 379 -1.94 5.55 22.01
C GLY A 379 -2.32 6.82 21.22
N GLU A 380 -2.10 8.00 21.81
CA GLU A 380 -2.36 9.30 21.17
C GLU A 380 -1.22 9.70 20.22
N CYS A 381 -1.56 10.44 19.16
CA CYS A 381 -0.57 10.98 18.24
C CYS A 381 0.25 12.10 18.91
N LEU A 382 1.58 12.00 18.86
CA LEU A 382 2.49 13.11 19.10
C LEU A 382 2.63 13.91 17.81
N CYS A 383 2.04 15.11 17.78
CA CYS A 383 2.14 16.00 16.63
C CYS A 383 3.61 16.40 16.38
N PRO A 384 4.14 16.23 15.16
CA PRO A 384 5.51 16.59 14.88
C PRO A 384 5.66 18.12 14.76
N ASP A 385 6.75 18.63 15.31
CA ASP A 385 7.23 19.99 15.10
C ASP A 385 8.75 19.98 14.84
N ALA A 386 9.33 21.13 14.52
CA ALA A 386 10.76 21.23 14.23
C ALA A 386 11.66 20.75 15.39
N THR A 387 11.22 20.93 16.64
CA THR A 387 11.95 20.48 17.84
C THR A 387 11.89 18.97 17.98
N VAL A 388 10.71 18.38 17.79
CA VAL A 388 10.48 16.93 17.80
C VAL A 388 11.31 16.27 16.70
N CYS A 389 11.27 16.79 15.47
CA CYS A 389 12.08 16.28 14.37
C CYS A 389 13.57 16.34 14.69
N THR A 390 14.07 17.47 15.21
CA THR A 390 15.50 17.63 15.56
C THR A 390 15.93 16.66 16.65
N THR A 391 15.08 16.47 17.67
CA THR A 391 15.38 15.56 18.78
C THR A 391 15.33 14.10 18.32
N LEU A 392 14.38 13.76 17.46
CA LEU A 392 14.29 12.44 16.85
C LEU A 392 15.48 12.13 15.95
N THR A 393 15.92 13.10 15.12
CA THR A 393 17.17 12.98 14.33
C THR A 393 18.35 12.67 15.24
N SER A 394 18.51 13.42 16.33
CA SER A 394 19.61 13.19 17.28
C SER A 394 19.51 11.84 17.96
N ALA A 395 18.30 11.39 18.31
CA ALA A 395 18.07 10.11 18.98
C ALA A 395 18.44 8.94 18.05
N LEU A 396 17.89 8.92 16.83
CA LEU A 396 18.18 7.93 15.79
C LEU A 396 19.69 7.87 15.47
N TYR A 397 20.34 9.04 15.35
CA TYR A 397 21.78 9.11 15.12
C TYR A 397 22.58 8.51 16.29
N SER A 398 22.18 8.80 17.53
CA SER A 398 22.88 8.30 18.72
C SER A 398 22.68 6.80 18.97
N SER A 399 21.65 6.17 18.38
CA SER A 399 21.43 4.73 18.46
C SER A 399 22.52 3.89 17.77
N ALA A 400 23.26 4.47 16.82
CA ALA A 400 24.29 3.77 16.05
C ALA A 400 25.66 3.69 16.76
N GLY A 401 25.96 4.65 17.66
CA GLY A 401 27.27 4.82 18.28
C GLY A 401 28.28 5.58 17.41
N ASP A 402 29.11 6.42 18.06
CA ASP A 402 29.95 7.42 17.37
C ASP A 402 30.93 6.84 16.33
N GLU A 403 31.54 5.68 16.64
CA GLU A 403 32.47 5.02 15.71
C GLU A 403 31.79 4.56 14.43
N VAL A 404 30.59 3.98 14.55
CA VAL A 404 29.84 3.46 13.41
C VAL A 404 29.37 4.60 12.53
N VAL A 405 28.94 5.71 13.14
CA VAL A 405 28.52 6.88 12.38
C VAL A 405 29.67 7.43 11.52
N LEU A 406 30.86 7.59 12.10
CA LEU A 406 32.01 8.10 11.37
C LEU A 406 32.46 7.13 10.26
N ASN A 407 32.59 5.85 10.60
CA ASN A 407 33.11 4.84 9.67
C ASN A 407 32.14 4.56 8.51
N ARG A 408 30.83 4.63 8.77
CA ARG A 408 29.80 4.36 7.75
C ARG A 408 29.18 5.61 7.15
N GLN A 409 29.67 6.80 7.52
CA GLN A 409 29.13 8.06 7.03
C GLN A 409 27.59 8.12 7.22
N LEU A 410 27.11 7.72 8.41
CA LEU A 410 25.67 7.65 8.68
C LEU A 410 25.07 9.06 8.60
N MET A 411 24.04 9.19 7.78
CA MET A 411 23.19 10.36 7.68
C MET A 411 21.78 10.00 8.15
N VAL A 412 21.21 10.90 8.95
CA VAL A 412 19.84 10.79 9.46
C VAL A 412 19.14 12.09 9.14
N ASN A 413 18.00 12.01 8.45
CA ASN A 413 17.14 13.15 8.20
C ASN A 413 15.72 12.83 8.67
N VAL A 414 15.12 13.76 9.41
CA VAL A 414 13.73 13.68 9.85
C VAL A 414 13.06 15.00 9.52
N SER A 415 11.97 14.95 8.78
CA SER A 415 11.18 16.13 8.43
C SER A 415 9.68 15.86 8.58
N ILE A 416 8.90 16.90 8.84
CA ILE A 416 7.44 16.81 8.76
C ILE A 416 7.06 16.49 7.31
N SER A 417 6.15 15.53 7.11
CA SER A 417 5.76 15.13 5.78
C SER A 417 5.04 16.25 5.06
N SER A 418 5.39 16.47 3.80
CA SER A 418 4.72 17.45 2.93
C SER A 418 3.28 17.06 2.59
N ARG A 419 2.95 15.78 2.76
CA ARG A 419 1.63 15.19 2.42
C ARG A 419 0.67 15.21 3.60
N ASP A 420 1.21 15.06 4.81
CA ASP A 420 0.42 15.00 6.04
C ASP A 420 1.20 15.63 7.20
N SER A 421 0.63 16.68 7.80
CA SER A 421 1.26 17.41 8.89
C SER A 421 1.38 16.62 10.19
N TYR A 422 0.70 15.48 10.33
CA TYR A 422 0.81 14.59 11.48
C TYR A 422 1.88 13.49 11.30
N CYS A 423 2.44 13.37 10.10
CA CYS A 423 3.43 12.37 9.78
C CYS A 423 4.83 12.97 9.66
N ILE A 424 5.82 12.13 9.90
CA ILE A 424 7.23 12.42 9.66
C ILE A 424 7.73 11.53 8.52
N ASP A 425 8.62 12.10 7.71
CA ASP A 425 9.46 11.37 6.76
C ASP A 425 10.85 11.22 7.38
N VAL A 426 11.32 9.99 7.48
CA VAL A 426 12.63 9.59 8.02
C VAL A 426 13.44 8.98 6.89
N VAL A 427 14.64 9.51 6.68
CA VAL A 427 15.61 8.98 5.71
C VAL A 427 16.91 8.66 6.45
N LEU A 428 17.30 7.39 6.41
CA LEU A 428 18.58 6.92 6.93
C LEU A 428 19.47 6.51 5.76
N ARG A 429 20.70 6.99 5.70
CA ARG A 429 21.67 6.64 4.65
C ARG A 429 23.02 6.30 5.26
N CYS A 430 23.68 5.25 4.79
CA CYS A 430 25.03 4.90 5.24
C CYS A 430 25.78 4.09 4.17
N LEU A 431 27.10 4.06 4.26
CA LEU A 431 27.96 3.24 3.41
C LEU A 431 27.68 1.74 3.64
N ALA A 432 27.52 0.99 2.55
CA ALA A 432 27.40 -0.47 2.58
C ALA A 432 28.76 -1.12 2.88
N ILE A 433 28.75 -2.21 3.65
CA ILE A 433 29.95 -2.97 4.01
C ILE A 433 29.71 -4.49 3.85
N ALA A 434 30.78 -5.28 3.83
CA ALA A 434 30.67 -6.75 3.84
C ALA A 434 29.83 -7.23 5.05
N GLY A 435 28.90 -8.14 4.80
CA GLY A 435 27.93 -8.65 5.78
C GLY A 435 26.74 -7.73 6.07
N ASP A 436 26.82 -6.44 5.69
CA ASP A 436 25.71 -5.46 5.81
C ASP A 436 25.63 -4.58 4.56
N GLY A 437 24.94 -5.12 3.56
CA GLY A 437 24.70 -4.49 2.25
C GLY A 437 25.56 -5.04 1.12
N LEU A 438 26.68 -5.69 1.43
CA LEU A 438 27.53 -6.39 0.46
C LEU A 438 27.83 -7.80 0.97
N GLU A 439 28.12 -8.72 0.06
CA GLU A 439 28.38 -10.14 0.36
C GLU A 439 27.16 -10.84 1.02
N PRO A 440 27.19 -12.17 1.26
CA PRO A 440 26.10 -12.85 1.94
C PRO A 440 25.82 -12.25 3.33
N HIS A 441 24.54 -12.11 3.67
CA HIS A 441 24.12 -11.54 4.93
C HIS A 441 24.19 -12.59 6.05
N ASP A 442 25.22 -12.53 6.88
CA ASP A 442 25.48 -13.52 7.92
C ASP A 442 24.33 -13.64 8.94
N LEU A 443 23.72 -12.51 9.35
CA LEU A 443 22.72 -12.47 10.44
C LEU A 443 21.27 -12.30 9.97
N ASN A 444 21.05 -11.88 8.72
CA ASN A 444 19.71 -11.56 8.17
C ASN A 444 18.89 -10.59 9.06
N ASP A 445 19.57 -9.67 9.72
CA ASP A 445 18.99 -8.81 10.75
C ASP A 445 18.73 -7.37 10.25
N GLY A 446 18.99 -7.14 8.96
CA GLY A 446 18.76 -5.86 8.28
C GLY A 446 19.82 -4.81 8.61
N GLY A 447 20.93 -5.24 9.24
CA GLY A 447 22.11 -4.42 9.45
C GLY A 447 21.85 -3.21 10.35
N ILE A 448 22.68 -2.18 10.17
CA ILE A 448 22.62 -0.97 10.99
C ILE A 448 21.29 -0.21 10.81
N LEU A 449 20.79 -0.10 9.57
CA LEU A 449 19.59 0.68 9.27
C LEU A 449 18.36 0.01 9.89
N GLY A 450 18.29 -1.32 9.82
CA GLY A 450 17.30 -2.11 10.56
C GLY A 450 17.41 -1.90 12.07
N THR A 451 18.61 -1.94 12.66
CA THR A 451 18.79 -1.73 14.10
C THR A 451 18.30 -0.35 14.57
N ILE A 452 18.69 0.72 13.86
CA ILE A 452 18.30 2.09 14.21
C ILE A 452 16.78 2.24 14.15
N MET A 453 16.15 1.75 13.07
CA MET A 453 14.69 1.84 12.92
C MET A 453 13.94 0.99 13.94
N ALA A 454 14.46 -0.20 14.28
CA ALA A 454 13.85 -1.08 15.28
C ALA A 454 13.75 -0.39 16.65
N ALA A 455 14.76 0.40 17.05
CA ALA A 455 14.70 1.18 18.28
C ALA A 455 13.56 2.23 18.26
N GLY A 456 13.30 2.84 17.11
CA GLY A 456 12.16 3.74 16.90
C GLY A 456 10.81 3.03 17.01
N PHE A 457 10.67 1.86 16.39
CA PHE A 457 9.42 1.08 16.43
C PHE A 457 9.13 0.50 17.82
N LYS A 458 10.16 0.11 18.56
CA LYS A 458 10.02 -0.43 19.92
C LYS A 458 9.81 0.67 20.97
N GLY A 459 9.99 1.94 20.62
CA GLY A 459 9.91 3.08 21.55
C GLY A 459 11.10 3.17 22.51
N GLU A 460 12.25 2.66 22.07
CA GLU A 460 13.46 2.47 22.87
C GLU A 460 14.59 3.44 22.46
N LEU A 461 14.25 4.51 21.74
CA LEU A 461 15.22 5.47 21.26
C LEU A 461 15.94 6.18 22.43
N PRO A 462 17.28 6.17 22.45
CA PRO A 462 18.04 6.84 23.49
C PRO A 462 17.82 8.35 23.42
N ARG A 463 17.66 8.98 24.58
CA ARG A 463 17.51 10.45 24.71
C ARG A 463 16.30 11.04 23.98
N PHE A 464 15.36 10.20 23.55
CA PHE A 464 14.04 10.61 23.11
C PHE A 464 13.02 10.42 24.25
N GLN A 465 11.77 10.81 24.02
CA GLN A 465 10.71 10.57 24.98
C GLN A 465 10.45 9.07 25.12
N ALA A 466 10.54 8.56 26.35
CA ALA A 466 10.43 7.13 26.64
C ALA A 466 9.07 6.56 26.20
N GLY A 467 9.10 5.42 25.51
CA GLY A 467 7.93 4.69 25.06
C GLY A 467 7.19 5.34 23.89
N VAL A 468 7.72 6.41 23.28
CA VAL A 468 7.15 6.95 22.04
C VAL A 468 7.56 6.06 20.87
N THR A 469 6.59 5.44 20.22
CA THR A 469 6.81 4.55 19.07
C THR A 469 6.64 5.29 17.75
N MET A 470 7.27 4.76 16.70
CA MET A 470 7.04 5.17 15.32
C MET A 470 6.06 4.17 14.66
N GLU A 471 4.81 4.59 14.45
CA GLU A 471 3.82 3.79 13.73
C GLU A 471 3.98 4.01 12.22
N ILE A 472 4.54 3.01 11.54
CA ILE A 472 4.91 3.12 10.14
C ILE A 472 3.69 3.16 9.24
N SER A 473 3.66 4.08 8.29
CA SER A 473 2.68 4.09 7.21
C SER A 473 3.29 3.65 5.89
N ARG A 474 4.59 3.85 5.66
CA ARG A 474 5.27 3.39 4.44
C ARG A 474 6.73 3.13 4.74
N LEU A 475 7.27 2.03 4.23
CA LEU A 475 8.66 1.66 4.43
C LEU A 475 9.27 1.05 3.17
N ASP A 476 10.41 1.56 2.78
CA ASP A 476 11.15 1.09 1.61
C ASP A 476 12.66 1.22 1.87
N ALA A 477 13.47 0.41 1.18
CA ALA A 477 14.92 0.47 1.29
C ALA A 477 15.59 0.18 -0.06
N TRP A 478 16.71 0.85 -0.33
CA TRP A 478 17.42 0.82 -1.60
C TRP A 478 18.93 0.87 -1.42
N TYR A 479 19.63 0.40 -2.45
CA TYR A 479 20.99 0.79 -2.75
C TYR A 479 20.98 2.13 -3.47
N SER A 480 21.89 3.04 -3.11
CA SER A 480 22.07 4.33 -3.77
C SER A 480 23.54 4.61 -4.09
N ASP A 481 23.77 5.39 -5.13
CA ASP A 481 25.11 5.84 -5.51
C ASP A 481 25.60 6.96 -4.58
N LYS A 482 26.78 7.54 -4.89
CA LYS A 482 27.34 8.68 -4.12
C LYS A 482 26.49 9.94 -4.21
N ASP A 483 25.82 10.16 -5.34
CA ASP A 483 25.00 11.33 -5.62
C ASP A 483 23.59 11.22 -5.00
N GLY A 484 23.24 10.04 -4.45
CA GLY A 484 21.95 9.77 -3.80
C GLY A 484 20.88 9.31 -4.79
N ILE A 485 21.26 8.83 -5.97
CA ILE A 485 20.34 8.24 -6.93
C ILE A 485 20.06 6.80 -6.48
N LEU A 486 18.77 6.49 -6.27
CA LEU A 486 18.31 5.17 -5.87
C LEU A 486 18.40 4.20 -7.07
N GLU A 487 19.03 3.05 -6.87
CA GLU A 487 19.26 2.05 -7.91
C GLU A 487 18.40 0.79 -7.72
N TYR A 488 18.77 -0.06 -6.76
CA TYR A 488 18.18 -1.40 -6.60
C TYR A 488 17.53 -1.56 -5.22
N PRO A 489 16.40 -2.26 -5.09
CA PRO A 489 15.78 -2.48 -3.77
C PRO A 489 16.68 -3.27 -2.80
N ALA A 490 16.89 -2.75 -1.60
CA ALA A 490 17.63 -3.39 -0.52
C ALA A 490 16.66 -4.12 0.44
N THR A 491 15.91 -5.09 -0.09
CA THR A 491 14.81 -5.76 0.64
C THR A 491 15.25 -6.46 1.92
N TYR A 492 16.51 -6.90 1.99
CA TYR A 492 17.10 -7.54 3.18
C TYR A 492 16.99 -6.64 4.43
N ILE A 493 17.10 -5.32 4.28
CA ILE A 493 17.02 -4.36 5.38
C ILE A 493 15.62 -4.42 6.02
N VAL A 494 14.59 -4.38 5.18
CA VAL A 494 13.20 -4.39 5.65
C VAL A 494 12.81 -5.75 6.20
N LYS A 495 13.25 -6.85 5.56
CA LYS A 495 13.05 -8.22 6.08
C LYS A 495 13.69 -8.40 7.46
N GLY A 496 14.95 -7.99 7.59
CA GLY A 496 15.68 -8.06 8.85
C GLY A 496 15.11 -7.17 9.94
N LEU A 497 14.65 -5.97 9.58
CA LEU A 497 13.89 -5.10 10.50
C LEU A 497 12.61 -5.79 11.00
N CYS A 498 11.86 -6.44 10.11
CA CYS A 498 10.70 -7.25 10.51
C CYS A 498 11.12 -8.39 11.45
N ARG A 499 12.23 -9.08 11.21
CA ARG A 499 12.77 -10.10 12.13
C ARG A 499 13.09 -9.53 13.52
N ARG A 500 13.79 -8.40 13.57
CA ARG A 500 14.14 -7.71 14.84
C ARG A 500 12.94 -7.24 15.64
N CYS A 501 11.82 -6.97 14.98
CA CYS A 501 10.60 -6.51 15.61
C CYS A 501 9.67 -7.67 15.97
N CYS A 502 9.37 -8.53 15.00
CA CYS A 502 8.34 -9.56 15.10
C CYS A 502 8.76 -10.77 15.94
N LEU A 503 9.98 -11.31 15.75
CA LEU A 503 10.38 -12.55 16.45
C LEU A 503 10.52 -12.34 17.96
N PRO A 504 11.20 -11.27 18.46
CA PRO A 504 11.19 -10.96 19.88
C PRO A 504 9.78 -10.77 20.44
N GLU A 505 8.88 -10.11 19.69
CA GLU A 505 7.52 -9.90 20.14
C GLU A 505 6.70 -11.20 20.21
N VAL A 506 6.88 -12.13 19.28
CA VAL A 506 6.29 -13.49 19.38
C VAL A 506 6.76 -14.19 20.65
N ILE A 507 8.07 -14.16 20.94
CA ILE A 507 8.63 -14.79 22.14
C ILE A 507 8.07 -14.15 23.42
N LEU A 508 8.01 -12.82 23.48
CA LEU A 508 7.45 -12.11 24.64
C LEU A 508 5.96 -12.42 24.84
N ARG A 509 5.20 -12.61 23.75
CA ARG A 509 3.81 -13.06 23.82
C ARG A 509 3.71 -14.50 24.32
N CYS A 510 4.59 -15.41 23.91
CA CYS A 510 4.65 -16.75 24.48
C CYS A 510 4.94 -16.73 25.98
N MET A 511 5.86 -15.86 26.44
CA MET A 511 6.14 -15.69 27.87
C MET A 511 4.90 -15.21 28.62
N GLN A 512 4.17 -14.23 28.06
CA GLN A 512 2.91 -13.75 28.64
C GLN A 512 1.86 -14.86 28.77
N VAL A 513 1.66 -15.65 27.71
CA VAL A 513 0.72 -16.79 27.71
C VAL A 513 1.14 -17.85 28.72
N SER A 514 2.45 -18.13 28.82
CA SER A 514 3.00 -19.10 29.78
C SER A 514 2.73 -18.68 31.23
N VAL A 515 2.86 -17.39 31.53
CA VAL A 515 2.53 -16.84 32.87
C VAL A 515 1.04 -17.01 33.17
N SER A 516 0.13 -16.80 32.20
CA SER A 516 -1.31 -17.04 32.39
C SER A 516 -1.62 -18.53 32.69
N LEU A 517 -1.02 -19.45 31.93
CA LEU A 517 -1.17 -20.90 32.17
C LEU A 517 -0.70 -21.31 33.57
N MET A 518 0.46 -20.79 33.99
CA MET A 518 0.98 -20.98 35.34
C MET A 518 0.00 -20.47 36.40
N GLY A 519 -0.57 -19.28 36.20
CA GLY A 519 -1.61 -18.73 37.08
C GLY A 519 -2.88 -19.60 37.15
N SER A 520 -3.14 -20.36 36.09
CA SER A 520 -4.25 -21.32 35.99
C SER A 520 -3.90 -22.72 36.52
N GLY A 521 -2.70 -22.93 37.08
CA GLY A 521 -2.26 -24.21 37.62
C GLY A 521 -1.80 -25.24 36.57
N VAL A 522 -1.56 -24.80 35.33
CA VAL A 522 -1.04 -25.63 34.24
C VAL A 522 0.43 -25.27 34.01
N LEU A 523 1.33 -26.23 34.21
CA LEU A 523 2.75 -26.04 33.88
C LEU A 523 2.92 -26.07 32.35
N PRO A 524 3.42 -25.00 31.71
CA PRO A 524 3.71 -25.02 30.28
C PRO A 524 5.01 -25.79 30.03
N ASP A 525 4.95 -26.82 29.20
CA ASP A 525 6.11 -27.67 28.86
C ASP A 525 7.18 -26.96 28.01
N CYS A 526 6.90 -25.75 27.52
CA CYS A 526 7.71 -25.05 26.53
C CYS A 526 8.63 -23.94 27.07
N HIS A 527 8.60 -23.66 28.38
CA HIS A 527 9.36 -22.55 28.95
C HIS A 527 10.87 -22.73 28.75
N ASP A 528 11.39 -23.92 29.03
CA ASP A 528 12.80 -24.25 28.84
C ASP A 528 13.17 -24.19 27.35
N THR A 529 12.29 -24.69 26.47
CA THR A 529 12.47 -24.62 25.02
C THR A 529 12.59 -23.17 24.52
N LEU A 530 11.78 -22.24 25.01
CA LEU A 530 11.85 -20.82 24.61
C LEU A 530 13.18 -20.18 25.05
N ILE A 531 13.65 -20.48 26.26
CA ILE A 531 14.94 -19.99 26.76
C ILE A 531 16.08 -20.57 25.93
N GLU A 532 16.04 -21.88 25.65
CA GLU A 532 17.01 -22.55 24.79
C GLU A 532 17.01 -21.97 23.37
N LEU A 533 15.84 -21.70 22.79
CA LEU A 533 15.72 -21.06 21.47
C LEU A 533 16.32 -19.65 21.45
N VAL A 534 16.18 -18.85 22.52
CA VAL A 534 16.79 -17.52 22.59
C VAL A 534 18.29 -17.58 22.83
N ALA A 535 18.74 -18.49 23.70
CA ALA A 535 20.14 -18.64 24.07
C ALA A 535 20.98 -19.44 23.05
N SER A 536 20.32 -20.16 22.13
CA SER A 536 20.99 -20.99 21.13
C SER A 536 21.78 -20.13 20.14
N PRO A 537 23.08 -20.40 19.96
CA PRO A 537 23.86 -19.80 18.87
C PRO A 537 23.39 -20.24 17.47
N GLU A 538 22.58 -21.29 17.35
CA GLU A 538 22.11 -21.79 16.04
C GLU A 538 20.92 -20.99 15.49
N THR A 539 20.08 -20.45 16.37
CA THR A 539 18.93 -19.60 16.00
C THR A 539 19.32 -18.13 15.91
N ASP A 540 20.41 -17.76 16.57
CA ASP A 540 20.92 -16.41 16.74
C ASP A 540 19.91 -15.42 17.37
N PHE A 541 18.74 -15.84 17.85
CA PHE A 541 17.67 -14.91 18.25
C PHE A 541 18.08 -13.84 19.27
N LEU A 542 19.06 -14.12 20.14
CA LEU A 542 19.58 -13.17 21.11
C LEU A 542 19.96 -11.80 20.49
N HIS A 543 20.50 -11.75 19.27
CA HIS A 543 20.90 -10.48 18.63
C HIS A 543 19.71 -9.64 18.11
N LEU A 544 18.50 -10.22 18.06
CA LEU A 544 17.28 -9.53 17.63
C LEU A 544 16.64 -8.74 18.78
N PHE A 545 16.93 -9.12 20.03
CA PHE A 545 16.39 -8.45 21.21
C PHE A 545 17.14 -7.15 21.50
N SER A 546 16.40 -6.14 21.95
CA SER A 546 17.01 -4.96 22.54
C SER A 546 17.49 -5.27 23.96
N GLN A 547 18.41 -4.45 24.46
CA GLN A 547 18.84 -4.54 25.85
C GLN A 547 17.68 -4.32 26.82
N GLN A 548 16.72 -3.46 26.50
CA GLN A 548 15.53 -3.22 27.33
C GLN A 548 14.63 -4.45 27.38
N GLN A 549 14.39 -5.12 26.24
CA GLN A 549 13.62 -6.36 26.17
C GLN A 549 14.26 -7.50 26.98
N LEU A 550 15.59 -7.59 27.00
CA LEU A 550 16.31 -8.59 27.81
C LEU A 550 16.34 -8.25 29.31
N GLN A 551 16.20 -6.96 29.67
CA GLN A 551 16.25 -6.48 31.06
C GLN A 551 14.88 -6.46 31.74
N ALA A 552 13.78 -6.52 30.98
CA ALA A 552 12.43 -6.60 31.50
C ALA A 552 12.27 -7.89 32.34
N ARG A 553 12.49 -7.74 33.64
CA ARG A 553 12.27 -8.74 34.69
C ARG A 553 10.83 -8.73 35.17
#